data_AF-A0A8J4TW92-F1
#
_entry.id   AF-A0A8J4TW92-F1
#
_cell.length_a   1.000
_cell.length_b   1.000
_cell.length_c   1.000
_cell.angle_alpha   90.00
_cell.angle_beta   90.00
_cell.angle_gamma   90.00
#
_symmetry.space_group_name_H-M   'P 1'
#
loop_
_entity.id
_entity.type
_entity.pdbx_description
1 polymer ?
#
loop_
_entity_poly.entity_id
_entity_poly.type
_entity_poly.pdbx_seq_one_letter_code
_entity_poly.pdbx_strand_id
1 'polypeptide(L)'
;MALWELLLSLSFHCWLASCASLSEEGPAGPLDWLLSDKGPFHHSQEYTDFVERNRQGFSTRYKIYREFGRWKVNNLAVERRDFLDSPLPLTPEFVRNIRLLGRRPSAKLITDNLIKKYGTHFLLSATLGGEEALTIFVDKRKLSKKAEVSDYTSNSTAVTLEALHQLAASYFIDRESTLRKLHHLQIASTAIKVTETRTGPLGCSNYDNLDSVSSVLVQSPENKVHLQGLQVILPDYLRHTFVQAALGYIACNGEGDFVCRDSDCWCKCDPKFPECNCPYMDIQAMQESLLRISESWEFLYKEFKESDEFKAFLTRLPQNFYLNTSAIHHLWLLDGMFQRRYEMLESSMKGLFKRAQRVVYKLFSLSKRCQKQPLINLPRE
;
A
#
# COMPACT_ATOMS: atom_id res chain seq x y z
N MET A 1 -14.26 -46.07 -36.21
CA MET A 1 -14.39 -44.60 -36.27
C MET A 1 -15.76 -44.17 -35.76
N ALA A 2 -16.03 -44.31 -34.46
CA ALA A 2 -17.30 -43.86 -33.83
C ALA A 2 -17.18 -43.60 -32.31
N LEU A 3 -15.96 -43.58 -31.75
CA LEU A 3 -15.71 -43.40 -30.31
C LEU A 3 -14.81 -42.18 -30.01
N TRP A 4 -14.37 -41.46 -31.05
CA TRP A 4 -13.59 -40.23 -30.92
C TRP A 4 -14.44 -38.95 -31.07
N GLU A 5 -15.62 -39.02 -31.69
CA GLU A 5 -16.50 -37.84 -31.83
C GLU A 5 -17.35 -37.55 -30.57
N LEU A 6 -17.53 -38.54 -29.68
CA LEU A 6 -18.27 -38.36 -28.43
C LEU A 6 -17.44 -37.69 -27.30
N LEU A 7 -16.11 -37.73 -27.39
CA LEU A 7 -15.22 -37.06 -26.42
C LEU A 7 -15.00 -35.57 -26.74
N LEU A 8 -15.14 -35.18 -28.01
CA LEU A 8 -15.02 -33.78 -28.45
C LEU A 8 -16.31 -32.97 -28.23
N SER A 9 -17.47 -33.62 -28.11
CA SER A 9 -18.77 -32.94 -27.90
C SER A 9 -19.08 -32.65 -26.43
N LEU A 10 -18.46 -33.37 -25.48
CA LEU A 10 -18.62 -33.12 -24.04
C LEU A 10 -17.67 -32.04 -23.49
N SER A 11 -16.57 -31.72 -24.19
CA SER A 11 -15.64 -30.66 -23.78
C SER A 11 -16.11 -29.25 -24.16
N PHE A 12 -16.99 -29.11 -25.17
CA PHE A 12 -17.46 -27.81 -25.65
C PHE A 12 -18.67 -27.24 -24.90
N HIS A 13 -19.41 -28.04 -24.13
CA HIS A 13 -20.58 -27.57 -23.38
C HIS A 13 -20.32 -27.21 -21.91
N CYS A 14 -19.10 -27.38 -21.41
CA CYS A 14 -18.74 -26.90 -20.07
C CYS A 14 -18.14 -25.49 -20.07
N TRP A 15 -17.92 -24.88 -21.25
CA TRP A 15 -17.33 -23.54 -21.38
C TRP A 15 -18.35 -22.42 -21.61
N LEU A 16 -19.64 -22.73 -21.77
CA LEU A 16 -20.68 -21.72 -22.02
C LEU A 16 -21.56 -21.38 -20.80
N ALA A 17 -21.27 -21.92 -19.61
CA ALA A 17 -22.11 -21.72 -18.41
C ALA A 17 -21.37 -21.09 -17.21
N SER A 18 -20.28 -20.34 -17.40
CA SER A 18 -19.67 -19.56 -16.31
C SER A 18 -19.26 -18.14 -16.67
N CYS A 19 -19.71 -17.62 -17.81
CA CYS A 19 -19.58 -16.19 -18.14
C CYS A 19 -20.91 -15.46 -17.93
N ALA A 20 -21.32 -15.32 -16.67
CA ALA A 20 -22.42 -14.40 -16.31
C ALA A 20 -22.26 -13.88 -14.87
N SER A 21 -21.09 -13.32 -14.54
CA SER A 21 -20.94 -12.27 -13.52
C SER A 21 -19.51 -11.72 -13.52
N LEU A 22 -19.03 -11.22 -14.66
CA LEU A 22 -17.98 -10.20 -14.65
C LEU A 22 -18.68 -8.85 -14.64
N SER A 23 -18.83 -8.29 -13.43
CA SER A 23 -19.10 -6.87 -13.27
C SER A 23 -17.98 -6.08 -13.95
N GLU A 24 -18.38 -5.10 -14.75
CA GLU A 24 -17.51 -4.11 -15.37
C GLU A 24 -16.64 -3.40 -14.32
N GLU A 25 -15.32 -3.56 -14.39
CA GLU A 25 -14.37 -2.55 -13.92
C GLU A 25 -13.22 -2.44 -14.94
N GLY A 26 -13.18 -1.33 -15.69
CA GLY A 26 -11.98 -0.92 -16.44
C GLY A 26 -11.12 0.04 -15.62
N PRO A 27 -10.12 0.73 -16.22
CA PRO A 27 -8.98 0.23 -17.01
C PRO A 27 -7.74 -0.02 -16.12
N ALA A 28 -7.05 -1.13 -16.35
CA ALA A 28 -5.90 -1.58 -15.55
C ALA A 28 -4.63 -0.73 -15.80
N GLY A 29 -4.21 0.05 -14.80
CA GLY A 29 -3.01 0.90 -14.83
C GLY A 29 -1.77 0.24 -14.18
N PRO A 30 -0.53 0.67 -14.53
CA PRO A 30 0.72 0.10 -14.01
C PRO A 30 0.92 0.19 -12.47
N LEU A 31 0.10 0.99 -11.80
CA LEU A 31 0.14 1.23 -10.35
C LEU A 31 -1.00 0.52 -9.61
N ASP A 32 -1.92 -0.20 -10.27
CA ASP A 32 -3.12 -0.77 -9.65
C ASP A 32 -2.85 -1.80 -8.55
N TRP A 33 -1.66 -2.39 -8.48
CA TRP A 33 -1.29 -3.29 -7.39
C TRP A 33 -1.14 -2.56 -6.03
N LEU A 34 -0.81 -1.25 -6.03
CA LEU A 34 -0.88 -0.38 -4.84
C LEU A 34 -2.32 -0.09 -4.43
N LEU A 35 -3.25 -0.31 -5.35
CA LEU A 35 -4.66 0.11 -5.37
C LEU A 35 -5.64 -1.06 -5.20
N SER A 36 -5.13 -2.29 -5.21
CA SER A 36 -5.90 -3.53 -5.01
C SER A 36 -6.50 -3.59 -3.62
N ASP A 37 -7.58 -4.35 -3.44
CA ASP A 37 -8.23 -4.62 -2.14
C ASP A 37 -7.32 -5.22 -1.05
N LYS A 38 -6.06 -5.48 -1.39
CA LYS A 38 -5.02 -5.97 -0.50
C LYS A 38 -3.68 -5.22 -0.62
N GLY A 39 -3.67 -4.06 -1.30
CA GLY A 39 -2.53 -3.16 -1.34
C GLY A 39 -2.28 -2.52 0.04
N PRO A 40 -1.05 -2.04 0.32
CA PRO A 40 -0.70 -1.44 1.61
C PRO A 40 -1.54 -0.20 1.95
N PHE A 41 -2.22 0.38 0.95
CA PHE A 41 -3.08 1.56 1.10
C PHE A 41 -4.58 1.24 1.05
N HIS A 42 -4.99 -0.02 0.88
CA HIS A 42 -6.42 -0.37 0.77
C HIS A 42 -7.24 0.01 2.01
N HIS A 43 -6.62 -0.12 3.19
CA HIS A 43 -7.24 0.27 4.46
C HIS A 43 -7.02 1.75 4.80
N SER A 44 -6.27 2.49 3.98
CA SER A 44 -6.09 3.92 4.19
C SER A 44 -7.33 4.66 3.70
N GLN A 45 -8.03 5.31 4.63
CA GLN A 45 -9.20 6.12 4.33
C GLN A 45 -8.89 7.17 3.25
N GLU A 46 -7.71 7.79 3.31
CA GLU A 46 -7.29 8.84 2.37
C GLU A 46 -7.14 8.34 0.93
N TYR A 47 -6.87 7.05 0.79
CA TYR A 47 -6.69 6.38 -0.49
C TYR A 47 -8.04 5.98 -1.09
N THR A 48 -8.90 5.32 -0.28
CA THR A 48 -10.27 4.97 -0.68
C THR A 48 -11.04 6.22 -1.14
N ASP A 49 -10.92 7.31 -0.40
CA ASP A 49 -11.50 8.59 -0.76
C ASP A 49 -10.94 9.12 -2.09
N PHE A 50 -9.64 8.98 -2.34
CA PHE A 50 -9.04 9.41 -3.61
C PHE A 50 -9.55 8.57 -4.80
N VAL A 51 -9.65 7.24 -4.66
CA VAL A 51 -10.15 6.35 -5.72
C VAL A 51 -11.60 6.66 -6.06
N GLU A 52 -12.46 6.81 -5.05
CA GLU A 52 -13.86 7.17 -5.24
C GLU A 52 -13.99 8.49 -6.01
N ARG A 53 -13.15 9.48 -5.68
CA ARG A 53 -13.12 10.79 -6.35
C ARG A 53 -12.55 10.69 -7.77
N ASN A 54 -11.55 9.86 -7.99
CA ASN A 54 -11.01 9.61 -9.33
C ASN A 54 -12.04 8.92 -10.24
N ARG A 55 -12.80 7.95 -9.71
CA ARG A 55 -13.96 7.33 -10.40
C ARG A 55 -15.04 8.37 -10.74
N GLN A 56 -15.23 9.39 -9.90
CA GLN A 56 -16.12 10.54 -10.17
C GLN A 56 -15.57 11.55 -11.20
N GLY A 57 -14.37 11.34 -11.75
CA GLY A 57 -13.77 12.17 -12.80
C GLY A 57 -12.77 13.23 -12.31
N PHE A 58 -12.51 13.31 -11.00
CA PHE A 58 -11.51 14.23 -10.46
C PHE A 58 -10.09 13.68 -10.67
N SER A 59 -9.27 14.39 -11.43
CA SER A 59 -7.94 13.92 -11.84
C SER A 59 -6.79 14.55 -11.05
N THR A 60 -7.02 15.66 -10.37
CA THR A 60 -5.97 16.39 -9.63
C THR A 60 -6.43 16.67 -8.22
N ARG A 61 -5.57 16.39 -7.23
CA ARG A 61 -5.80 16.66 -5.81
C ARG A 61 -4.79 17.70 -5.32
N TYR A 62 -5.30 18.81 -4.81
CA TYR A 62 -4.51 19.77 -4.04
C TYR A 62 -4.82 19.56 -2.56
N LYS A 63 -3.81 19.24 -1.75
CA LYS A 63 -3.95 19.18 -0.28
C LYS A 63 -3.07 20.27 0.28
N ILE A 64 -3.71 21.29 0.84
CA ILE A 64 -3.05 22.35 1.58
C ILE A 64 -3.19 21.98 3.04
N TYR A 65 -2.08 21.88 3.77
CA TYR A 65 -2.08 21.55 5.19
C TYR A 65 -1.53 22.73 5.98
N ARG A 66 -2.11 22.98 7.14
CA ARG A 66 -1.60 23.91 8.13
C ARG A 66 -1.77 23.32 9.51
N GLU A 67 -0.72 23.48 10.30
CA GLU A 67 -0.72 23.18 11.73
C GLU A 67 -0.82 24.51 12.50
N PHE A 68 -1.67 24.57 13.52
CA PHE A 68 -1.96 25.81 14.27
C PHE A 68 -1.30 25.82 15.66
N GLY A 69 -0.60 24.75 16.02
CA GLY A 69 0.16 24.64 17.26
C GLY A 69 0.71 23.24 17.48
N ARG A 70 1.94 23.15 17.98
CA ARG A 70 2.59 21.91 18.40
C ARG A 70 2.82 21.97 19.91
N TRP A 71 2.10 21.16 20.65
CA TRP A 71 2.22 21.02 22.10
C TRP A 71 2.85 19.67 22.38
N LYS A 72 4.10 19.67 22.85
CA LYS A 72 4.69 18.44 23.39
C LYS A 72 4.04 18.17 24.74
N VAL A 73 3.26 17.10 24.82
CA VAL A 73 2.66 16.66 26.07
C VAL A 73 3.39 15.43 26.57
N ASN A 74 3.56 15.39 27.89
CA ASN A 74 4.09 14.24 28.59
C ASN A 74 3.02 13.69 29.54
N ASN A 75 3.08 12.40 29.80
CA ASN A 75 2.20 11.72 30.72
C ASN A 75 2.66 11.95 32.16
N LEU A 76 2.07 12.95 32.82
CA LEU A 76 2.36 13.31 34.21
C LEU A 76 2.14 12.16 35.19
N ALA A 77 1.21 11.25 34.91
CA ALA A 77 0.96 10.10 35.80
C ALA A 77 2.16 9.14 35.79
N VAL A 78 2.80 8.96 34.64
CA VAL A 78 3.98 8.10 34.51
C VAL A 78 5.22 8.78 35.07
N GLU A 79 5.40 10.07 34.80
CA GLU A 79 6.49 10.85 35.41
C GLU A 79 6.40 10.78 36.94
N ARG A 80 5.22 10.97 37.54
CA ARG A 80 5.04 10.85 38.99
C ARG A 80 5.37 9.47 39.55
N ARG A 81 5.04 8.38 38.84
CA ARG A 81 5.46 7.03 39.25
C ARG A 81 6.97 6.95 39.32
N ASP A 82 7.67 7.41 38.30
CA ASP A 82 9.12 7.28 38.20
C ASP A 82 9.86 8.21 39.19
N PHE A 83 9.25 9.34 39.59
CA PHE A 83 9.81 10.27 40.57
C PHE A 83 9.46 9.95 42.03
N LEU A 84 8.25 9.43 42.31
CA LEU A 84 7.72 9.28 43.68
C LEU A 84 7.48 7.81 44.07
N ASP A 85 7.79 6.84 43.21
CA ASP A 85 7.43 5.41 43.34
C ASP A 85 5.94 5.18 43.64
N SER A 86 5.08 6.14 43.30
CA SER A 86 3.64 6.07 43.53
C SER A 86 2.97 5.17 42.50
N PRO A 87 1.97 4.35 42.88
CA PRO A 87 1.26 3.51 41.92
C PRO A 87 0.54 4.38 40.87
N LEU A 88 0.53 3.90 39.62
CA LEU A 88 -0.19 4.60 38.55
C LEU A 88 -1.69 4.67 38.88
N PRO A 89 -2.33 5.83 38.71
CA PRO A 89 -3.78 5.98 38.85
C PRO A 89 -4.48 5.31 37.65
N LEU A 90 -4.67 3.99 37.74
CA LEU A 90 -5.37 3.21 36.73
C LEU A 90 -6.88 3.38 36.87
N THR A 91 -7.61 3.35 35.75
CA THR A 91 -9.07 3.44 35.78
C THR A 91 -9.65 2.22 36.51
N PRO A 92 -10.73 2.38 37.31
CA PRO A 92 -11.34 1.26 38.04
C PRO A 92 -11.78 0.13 37.12
N GLU A 93 -12.20 0.47 35.89
CA GLU A 93 -12.58 -0.48 34.86
C GLU A 93 -11.40 -1.35 34.40
N PHE A 94 -10.24 -0.73 34.14
CA PHE A 94 -9.03 -1.45 33.74
C PHE A 94 -8.58 -2.43 34.84
N VAL A 95 -8.60 -1.97 36.10
CA VAL A 95 -8.29 -2.82 37.26
C VAL A 95 -9.29 -3.97 37.39
N ARG A 96 -10.59 -3.72 37.17
CA ARG A 96 -11.62 -4.77 37.17
C ARG A 96 -11.34 -5.80 36.07
N ASN A 97 -11.01 -5.38 34.86
CA ASN A 97 -10.72 -6.30 33.75
C ASN A 97 -9.49 -7.17 34.02
N ILE A 98 -8.44 -6.62 34.63
CA ILE A 98 -7.28 -7.42 35.07
C ILE A 98 -7.71 -8.47 36.11
N ARG A 99 -8.56 -8.09 37.08
CA ARG A 99 -9.03 -9.03 38.11
C ARG A 99 -9.88 -10.16 37.52
N LEU A 100 -10.68 -9.88 36.49
CA LEU A 100 -11.53 -10.88 35.82
C LEU A 100 -10.73 -11.95 35.06
N LEU A 101 -9.48 -11.67 34.67
CA LEU A 101 -8.61 -12.65 34.03
C LEU A 101 -8.14 -13.78 34.96
N GLY A 102 -8.22 -13.57 36.28
CA GLY A 102 -7.76 -14.53 37.28
C GLY A 102 -6.24 -14.68 37.35
N ARG A 103 -5.76 -15.77 37.95
CA ARG A 103 -4.32 -16.03 38.19
C ARG A 103 -3.57 -16.64 37.01
N ARG A 104 -4.26 -17.38 36.13
CA ARG A 104 -3.67 -18.07 34.97
C ARG A 104 -4.57 -17.95 33.73
N PRO A 105 -4.68 -16.74 33.15
CA PRO A 105 -5.45 -16.55 31.92
C PRO A 105 -4.77 -17.23 30.72
N SER A 106 -5.59 -17.64 29.75
CA SER A 106 -5.09 -18.06 28.44
C SER A 106 -4.69 -16.83 27.60
N ALA A 107 -3.78 -17.03 26.64
CA ALA A 107 -3.35 -15.97 25.73
C ALA A 107 -4.54 -15.35 24.97
N LYS A 108 -5.48 -16.17 24.49
CA LYS A 108 -6.71 -15.70 23.81
C LYS A 108 -7.55 -14.79 24.71
N LEU A 109 -7.73 -15.13 25.98
CA LEU A 109 -8.52 -14.33 26.92
C LEU A 109 -7.88 -12.95 27.18
N ILE A 110 -6.55 -12.89 27.24
CA ILE A 110 -5.80 -11.63 27.33
C ILE A 110 -5.98 -10.80 26.05
N THR A 111 -5.89 -11.43 24.88
CA THR A 111 -6.07 -10.74 23.60
C THR A 111 -7.45 -10.11 23.51
N ASP A 112 -8.49 -10.84 23.87
CA ASP A 112 -9.87 -10.38 23.74
C ASP A 112 -10.26 -9.31 24.76
N ASN A 113 -9.83 -9.44 26.02
CA ASN A 113 -10.26 -8.54 27.09
C ASN A 113 -9.31 -7.35 27.34
N LEU A 114 -8.01 -7.50 27.06
CA LEU A 114 -7.03 -6.44 27.24
C LEU A 114 -6.55 -5.86 25.92
N ILE A 115 -5.94 -6.66 25.05
CA ILE A 115 -5.20 -6.14 23.89
C ILE A 115 -6.14 -5.48 22.88
N LYS A 116 -7.27 -6.10 22.54
CA LYS A 116 -8.25 -5.50 21.60
C LYS A 116 -8.88 -4.21 22.14
N LYS A 117 -9.00 -4.07 23.47
CA LYS A 117 -9.69 -2.94 24.10
C LYS A 117 -8.76 -1.78 24.45
N TYR A 118 -7.56 -2.08 24.96
CA TYR A 118 -6.62 -1.09 25.47
C TYR A 118 -5.34 -0.99 24.64
N GLY A 119 -5.16 -1.87 23.65
CA GLY A 119 -3.95 -1.94 22.85
C GLY A 119 -2.80 -2.69 23.54
N THR A 120 -1.63 -2.66 22.90
CA THR A 120 -0.40 -3.28 23.41
C THR A 120 0.51 -2.29 24.15
N HIS A 121 0.33 -1.00 23.90
CA HIS A 121 1.14 0.09 24.43
C HIS A 121 0.27 1.22 24.94
N PHE A 122 0.82 2.00 25.86
CA PHE A 122 0.24 3.27 26.30
C PHE A 122 1.20 4.42 26.00
N LEU A 123 0.63 5.63 25.98
CA LEU A 123 1.36 6.84 25.58
C LEU A 123 2.17 7.43 26.74
N LEU A 124 3.47 7.65 26.50
CA LEU A 124 4.37 8.38 27.40
C LEU A 124 4.45 9.85 27.05
N SER A 125 4.70 10.16 25.78
CA SER A 125 4.73 11.53 25.30
C SER A 125 4.31 11.58 23.84
N ALA A 126 3.63 12.64 23.46
CA ALA A 126 3.27 12.92 22.08
C ALA A 126 3.32 14.40 21.79
N THR A 127 3.27 14.72 20.50
CA THR A 127 2.93 16.07 20.03
C THR A 127 1.42 16.12 19.79
N LEU A 128 0.71 16.90 20.60
CA LEU A 128 -0.68 17.26 20.38
C LEU A 128 -0.77 18.60 19.67
N GLY A 129 -1.85 18.81 18.94
CA GLY A 129 -1.99 20.00 18.14
C GLY A 129 -3.25 19.99 17.32
N GLY A 130 -3.43 21.08 16.57
CA GLY A 130 -4.51 21.22 15.62
C GLY A 130 -3.97 21.22 14.20
N GLU A 131 -4.59 20.42 13.35
CA GLU A 131 -4.33 20.39 11.92
C GLU A 131 -5.58 20.88 11.19
N GLU A 132 -5.39 21.72 10.20
CA GLU A 132 -6.42 22.05 9.21
C GLU A 132 -5.85 21.70 7.85
N ALA A 133 -6.58 20.91 7.11
CA ALA A 133 -6.24 20.60 5.74
C ALA A 133 -7.42 20.94 4.84
N LEU A 134 -7.12 21.72 3.80
CA LEU A 134 -8.02 21.98 2.69
C LEU A 134 -7.63 21.03 1.56
N THR A 135 -8.53 20.11 1.22
CA THR A 135 -8.38 19.24 0.05
C THR A 135 -9.30 19.70 -1.07
N ILE A 136 -8.73 20.02 -2.23
CA ILE A 136 -9.46 20.41 -3.44
C ILE A 136 -9.21 19.34 -4.50
N PHE A 137 -10.28 18.65 -4.90
CA PHE A 137 -10.29 17.74 -6.03
C PHE A 137 -10.75 18.48 -7.27
N VAL A 138 -10.05 18.27 -8.38
CA VAL A 138 -10.23 19.03 -9.61
C VAL A 138 -10.37 18.10 -10.81
N ASP A 139 -11.44 18.29 -11.58
CA ASP A 139 -11.65 17.67 -12.87
C ASP A 139 -11.09 18.58 -13.98
N LYS A 140 -9.89 18.25 -14.47
CA LYS A 140 -9.22 18.97 -15.55
C LYS A 140 -10.07 19.05 -16.83
N ARG A 141 -10.91 18.05 -17.12
CA ARG A 141 -11.69 17.98 -18.37
C ARG A 141 -12.82 19.00 -18.38
N LYS A 142 -13.45 19.23 -17.22
CA LYS A 142 -14.53 20.23 -17.07
C LYS A 142 -14.00 21.65 -16.98
N LEU A 143 -12.80 21.84 -16.46
CA LEU A 143 -12.13 23.15 -16.47
C LEU A 143 -11.64 23.56 -17.86
N SER A 144 -11.08 22.62 -18.64
CA SER A 144 -10.56 22.94 -19.99
C SER A 144 -11.68 23.25 -21.00
N LYS A 145 -12.81 22.52 -20.94
CA LYS A 145 -13.95 22.73 -21.86
C LYS A 145 -14.61 24.10 -21.76
N LYS A 146 -14.53 24.77 -20.60
CA LYS A 146 -15.15 26.09 -20.40
C LYS A 146 -14.25 27.25 -20.89
N ALA A 147 -12.99 26.98 -21.23
CA ALA A 147 -12.08 27.98 -21.77
C ALA A 147 -12.24 28.19 -23.30
N GLU A 148 -12.80 27.22 -24.02
CA GLU A 148 -12.89 27.26 -25.50
C GLU A 148 -14.23 27.81 -26.04
N VAL A 149 -15.25 27.98 -25.18
CA VAL A 149 -16.57 28.51 -25.58
C VAL A 149 -16.82 29.85 -24.89
N SER A 150 -16.11 30.88 -25.34
CA SER A 150 -16.38 32.27 -24.96
C SER A 150 -17.50 32.84 -25.86
N ASP A 151 -18.75 32.51 -25.54
CA ASP A 151 -19.89 33.29 -26.03
C ASP A 151 -20.07 34.53 -25.16
N TYR A 152 -20.09 35.67 -25.84
CA TYR A 152 -20.33 37.01 -25.31
C TYR A 152 -21.59 37.00 -24.42
N THR A 153 -21.51 37.61 -23.24
CA THR A 153 -22.58 37.80 -22.23
C THR A 153 -22.70 36.77 -21.10
N SER A 154 -21.64 36.62 -20.28
CA SER A 154 -21.83 36.43 -18.83
C SER A 154 -20.59 36.89 -18.05
N ASN A 155 -20.77 37.75 -17.05
CA ASN A 155 -19.74 38.12 -16.07
C ASN A 155 -19.49 36.98 -15.06
N SER A 156 -19.44 35.73 -15.54
CA SER A 156 -19.00 34.60 -14.72
C SER A 156 -17.52 34.41 -14.97
N THR A 157 -16.68 34.79 -14.00
CA THR A 157 -15.23 34.61 -14.06
C THR A 157 -14.93 33.14 -14.38
N ALA A 158 -14.48 32.86 -15.60
CA ALA A 158 -14.08 31.53 -15.99
C ALA A 158 -13.00 31.06 -15.01
N VAL A 159 -13.27 29.95 -14.31
CA VAL A 159 -12.35 29.43 -13.30
C VAL A 159 -11.17 28.81 -14.04
N THR A 160 -10.04 29.50 -14.06
CA THR A 160 -8.78 28.94 -14.55
C THR A 160 -8.09 28.16 -13.43
N LEU A 161 -7.21 27.23 -13.81
CA LEU A 161 -6.39 26.48 -12.84
C LEU A 161 -5.54 27.43 -11.98
N GLU A 162 -5.03 28.51 -12.59
CA GLU A 162 -4.22 29.54 -11.93
C GLU A 162 -5.03 30.34 -10.90
N ALA A 163 -6.27 30.73 -11.24
CA ALA A 163 -7.16 31.41 -10.30
C ALA A 163 -7.50 30.52 -9.10
N LEU A 164 -7.63 29.20 -9.31
CA LEU A 164 -7.82 28.24 -8.24
C LEU A 164 -6.59 28.11 -7.34
N HIS A 165 -5.37 28.14 -7.90
CA HIS A 165 -4.12 28.16 -7.14
C HIS A 165 -3.96 29.43 -6.31
N GLN A 166 -4.29 30.59 -6.88
CA GLN A 166 -4.24 31.86 -6.15
C GLN A 166 -5.28 31.90 -5.02
N LEU A 167 -6.48 31.39 -5.27
CA LEU A 167 -7.53 31.27 -4.25
C LEU A 167 -7.14 30.25 -3.16
N ALA A 168 -6.52 29.15 -3.54
CA ALA A 168 -5.94 28.18 -2.62
C ALA A 168 -4.84 28.80 -1.75
N ALA A 169 -3.97 29.65 -2.33
CA ALA A 169 -2.94 30.38 -1.58
C ALA A 169 -3.54 31.44 -0.63
N SER A 170 -4.64 32.09 -1.00
CA SER A 170 -5.31 33.07 -0.14
C SER A 170 -6.02 32.46 1.07
N TYR A 171 -6.20 31.14 1.09
CA TYR A 171 -6.82 30.40 2.19
C TYR A 171 -6.18 30.71 3.56
N PHE A 172 -4.86 30.89 3.58
CA PHE A 172 -4.15 31.17 4.83
C PHE A 172 -4.27 32.61 5.32
N ILE A 173 -4.62 33.54 4.42
CA ILE A 173 -4.76 34.97 4.74
C ILE A 173 -6.21 35.26 5.13
N ASP A 174 -7.17 34.77 4.34
CA ASP A 174 -8.60 34.97 4.56
C ASP A 174 -9.36 33.66 4.32
N ARG A 175 -9.38 32.82 5.36
CA ARG A 175 -9.98 31.48 5.33
C ARG A 175 -11.46 31.53 4.95
N GLU A 176 -12.23 32.38 5.62
CA GLU A 176 -13.69 32.35 5.53
C GLU A 176 -14.18 32.85 4.17
N SER A 177 -13.61 33.94 3.66
CA SER A 177 -13.96 34.42 2.33
C SER A 177 -13.46 33.48 1.23
N THR A 178 -12.28 32.86 1.42
CA THR A 178 -11.75 31.87 0.48
C THR A 178 -12.64 30.63 0.41
N LEU A 179 -13.07 30.08 1.54
CA LEU A 179 -13.98 28.92 1.58
C LEU A 179 -15.33 29.26 0.95
N ARG A 180 -15.91 30.43 1.27
CA ARG A 180 -17.16 30.87 0.62
C ARG A 180 -17.00 30.92 -0.90
N LYS A 181 -15.92 31.51 -1.40
CA LYS A 181 -15.61 31.54 -2.84
C LYS A 181 -15.44 30.13 -3.43
N LEU A 182 -14.68 29.26 -2.77
CA LEU A 182 -14.48 27.87 -3.19
C LEU A 182 -15.80 27.06 -3.23
N HIS A 183 -16.68 27.23 -2.26
CA HIS A 183 -18.01 26.60 -2.27
C HIS A 183 -18.91 27.16 -3.38
N HIS A 184 -18.87 28.47 -3.62
CA HIS A 184 -19.58 29.05 -4.78
C HIS A 184 -19.07 28.45 -6.09
N LEU A 185 -17.76 28.28 -6.25
CA LEU A 185 -17.18 27.66 -7.45
C LEU A 185 -17.54 26.18 -7.59
N GLN A 186 -17.59 25.44 -6.48
CA GLN A 186 -18.04 24.04 -6.46
C GLN A 186 -19.49 23.92 -6.96
N ILE A 187 -20.39 24.79 -6.50
CA ILE A 187 -21.80 24.83 -6.94
C ILE A 187 -21.90 25.25 -8.40
N ALA A 188 -21.18 26.30 -8.80
CA ALA A 188 -21.31 26.90 -10.13
C ALA A 188 -20.68 26.07 -11.25
N SER A 189 -19.63 25.29 -10.97
CA SER A 189 -18.85 24.60 -12.00
C SER A 189 -18.92 23.08 -11.93
N THR A 190 -19.23 22.47 -10.76
CA THR A 190 -19.08 21.02 -10.48
C THR A 190 -17.71 20.41 -10.81
N ALA A 191 -16.77 21.21 -11.30
CA ALA A 191 -15.43 20.81 -11.74
C ALA A 191 -14.46 20.72 -10.56
N ILE A 192 -14.85 21.26 -9.41
CA ILE A 192 -14.08 21.21 -8.18
C ILE A 192 -14.93 20.61 -7.07
N LYS A 193 -14.30 19.84 -6.19
CA LYS A 193 -14.88 19.36 -4.95
C LYS A 193 -13.94 19.71 -3.80
N VAL A 194 -14.47 20.43 -2.82
CA VAL A 194 -13.69 21.01 -1.74
C VAL A 194 -14.05 20.27 -0.45
N THR A 195 -13.04 19.91 0.33
CA THR A 195 -13.20 19.24 1.62
C THR A 195 -12.25 19.90 2.60
N GLU A 196 -12.81 20.59 3.58
CA GLU A 196 -12.09 21.11 4.74
C GLU A 196 -12.12 20.05 5.83
N THR A 197 -10.95 19.64 6.29
CA THR A 197 -10.79 18.77 7.46
C THR A 197 -10.08 19.56 8.53
N ARG A 198 -10.66 19.65 9.73
CA ARG A 198 -10.07 20.33 10.87
C ARG A 198 -10.09 19.40 12.06
N THR A 199 -8.91 19.13 12.61
CA THR A 199 -8.70 18.24 13.74
C THR A 199 -7.93 18.98 14.84
N GLY A 200 -8.14 18.58 16.09
CA GLY A 200 -7.48 19.16 17.25
C GLY A 200 -8.19 20.37 17.87
N PRO A 201 -7.57 21.00 18.89
CA PRO A 201 -8.20 22.06 19.66
C PRO A 201 -8.44 23.28 18.78
N LEU A 202 -9.67 23.40 18.28
CA LEU A 202 -10.17 24.62 17.67
C LEU A 202 -9.94 25.73 18.68
N GLY A 203 -9.27 26.81 18.25
CA GLY A 203 -8.91 27.92 19.11
C GLY A 203 -10.06 28.35 20.03
N CYS A 204 -9.66 28.85 21.20
CA CYS A 204 -10.47 29.35 22.30
C CYS A 204 -11.43 30.51 21.95
N SER A 205 -12.19 30.44 20.85
CA SER A 205 -13.11 31.49 20.41
C SER A 205 -14.59 31.11 20.55
N ASN A 206 -14.93 29.90 21.01
CA ASN A 206 -16.24 29.58 21.56
C ASN A 206 -16.09 28.55 22.69
N TYR A 207 -16.01 29.07 23.93
CA TYR A 207 -15.77 28.32 25.17
C TYR A 207 -16.97 27.47 25.64
N ASP A 208 -18.07 27.44 24.89
CA ASP A 208 -19.33 26.82 25.34
C ASP A 208 -19.45 25.31 25.05
N ASN A 209 -18.48 24.70 24.36
CA ASN A 209 -18.52 23.27 23.99
C ASN A 209 -17.18 22.54 24.24
N LEU A 210 -16.53 22.79 25.39
CA LEU A 210 -15.26 22.15 25.78
C LEU A 210 -15.31 20.61 25.82
N ASP A 211 -16.49 20.01 25.99
CA ASP A 211 -16.66 18.55 26.02
C ASP A 211 -16.52 17.87 24.64
N SER A 212 -16.45 18.65 23.56
CA SER A 212 -16.43 18.14 22.18
C SER A 212 -15.08 18.28 21.44
N VAL A 213 -14.12 18.99 22.02
CA VAL A 213 -12.86 19.30 21.34
C VAL A 213 -11.72 18.46 21.91
N SER A 214 -11.75 17.18 21.58
CA SER A 214 -10.65 16.27 21.93
C SER A 214 -9.37 16.69 21.19
N SER A 215 -8.29 16.92 21.94
CA SER A 215 -6.96 17.13 21.37
C SER A 215 -6.54 15.87 20.59
N VAL A 216 -6.29 16.02 19.29
CA VAL A 216 -5.88 14.90 18.43
C VAL A 216 -4.36 14.85 18.35
N LEU A 217 -3.81 13.63 18.30
CA LEU A 217 -2.40 13.40 18.00
C LEU A 217 -2.10 13.94 16.60
N VAL A 218 -1.12 14.83 16.49
CA VAL A 218 -0.70 15.39 15.20
C VAL A 218 -0.01 14.27 14.43
N GLN A 219 -0.63 13.77 13.36
CA GLN A 219 -0.13 12.64 12.57
C GLN A 219 0.79 13.13 11.46
N SER A 220 1.83 13.88 11.82
CA SER A 220 2.89 14.29 10.89
C SER A 220 4.03 13.29 10.92
N PRO A 221 4.70 12.98 9.78
CA PRO A 221 5.84 12.07 9.73
C PRO A 221 7.03 12.54 10.60
N GLU A 222 7.05 13.81 10.99
CA GLU A 222 8.03 14.39 11.92
C GLU A 222 7.72 14.12 13.40
N ASN A 223 6.47 13.76 13.73
CA ASN A 223 6.05 13.62 15.11
C ASN A 223 6.37 12.23 15.64
N LYS A 224 7.26 12.20 16.65
CA LYS A 224 7.63 10.97 17.34
C LYS A 224 6.67 10.72 18.50
N VAL A 225 5.79 9.74 18.33
CA VAL A 225 4.98 9.21 19.42
C VAL A 225 5.86 8.31 20.27
N HIS A 226 5.97 8.60 21.57
CA HIS A 226 6.72 7.77 22.50
C HIS A 226 5.76 6.85 23.25
N LEU A 227 5.91 5.55 23.02
CA LEU A 227 5.04 4.50 23.54
C LEU A 227 5.82 3.62 24.53
N GLN A 228 5.13 3.19 25.59
CA GLN A 228 5.63 2.17 26.51
C GLN A 228 4.70 0.96 26.48
N GLY A 229 5.29 -0.23 26.53
CA GLY A 229 4.52 -1.47 26.54
C GLY A 229 3.66 -1.60 27.79
N LEU A 230 2.40 -2.02 27.60
CA LEU A 230 1.42 -2.15 28.67
C LEU A 230 1.83 -3.22 29.70
N GLN A 231 2.73 -4.14 29.35
CA GLN A 231 3.26 -5.14 30.28
C GLN A 231 3.88 -4.54 31.54
N VAL A 232 4.42 -3.31 31.47
CA VAL A 232 5.08 -2.67 32.61
C VAL A 232 4.08 -2.39 33.75
N ILE A 233 2.83 -2.07 33.41
CA ILE A 233 1.78 -1.75 34.39
C ILE A 233 1.03 -2.98 34.90
N LEU A 234 1.22 -4.13 34.25
CA LEU A 234 0.57 -5.37 34.63
C LEU A 234 1.32 -6.05 35.79
N PRO A 235 0.59 -6.81 36.64
CA PRO A 235 1.21 -7.68 37.65
C PRO A 235 2.22 -8.65 37.06
N ASP A 236 3.30 -8.96 37.78
CA ASP A 236 4.43 -9.76 37.30
C ASP A 236 4.01 -11.11 36.68
N TYR A 237 3.05 -11.79 37.30
CA TYR A 237 2.55 -13.09 36.83
C TYR A 237 1.84 -13.02 35.46
N LEU A 238 1.37 -11.84 35.04
CA LEU A 238 0.71 -11.64 33.73
C LEU A 238 1.66 -11.14 32.65
N ARG A 239 2.82 -10.56 33.02
CA ARG A 239 3.70 -9.88 32.05
C ARG A 239 4.14 -10.80 30.92
N HIS A 240 4.62 -12.00 31.25
CA HIS A 240 5.10 -12.96 30.25
C HIS A 240 3.98 -13.41 29.30
N THR A 241 2.83 -13.81 29.86
CA THR A 241 1.68 -14.26 29.06
C THR A 241 1.11 -13.14 28.20
N PHE A 242 1.11 -11.90 28.71
CA PHE A 242 0.69 -10.72 27.95
C PHE A 242 1.61 -10.47 26.76
N VAL A 243 2.94 -10.53 26.95
CA VAL A 243 3.90 -10.35 25.85
C VAL A 243 3.70 -11.44 24.79
N GLN A 244 3.51 -12.69 25.19
CA GLN A 244 3.23 -13.78 24.25
C GLN A 244 1.93 -13.54 23.46
N ALA A 245 0.86 -13.11 24.15
CA ALA A 245 -0.42 -12.78 23.53
C ALA A 245 -0.31 -11.57 22.57
N ALA A 246 0.44 -10.54 22.96
CA ALA A 246 0.68 -9.35 22.16
C ALA A 246 1.50 -9.66 20.90
N LEU A 247 2.52 -10.50 21.00
CA LEU A 247 3.29 -10.97 19.84
C LEU A 247 2.43 -11.83 18.91
N GLY A 248 1.57 -12.71 19.44
CA GLY A 248 0.60 -13.44 18.63
C GLY A 248 -0.38 -12.52 17.91
N TYR A 249 -0.88 -11.49 18.59
CA TYR A 249 -1.78 -10.51 17.99
C TYR A 249 -1.12 -9.70 16.87
N ILE A 250 0.10 -9.22 17.08
CA ILE A 250 0.82 -8.37 16.10
C ILE A 250 1.42 -9.19 14.96
N ALA A 251 2.11 -10.30 15.26
CA ALA A 251 2.85 -11.07 14.25
C ALA A 251 1.96 -12.08 13.50
N CYS A 252 0.90 -12.59 14.15
CA CYS A 252 0.01 -13.61 13.59
C CYS A 252 -1.39 -13.05 13.28
N ASN A 253 -1.58 -11.72 13.30
CA ASN A 253 -2.87 -11.05 13.14
C ASN A 253 -3.97 -11.55 14.10
N GLY A 254 -3.60 -12.17 15.23
CA GLY A 254 -4.54 -12.79 16.16
C GLY A 254 -5.16 -14.12 15.69
N GLU A 255 -4.68 -14.69 14.58
CA GLU A 255 -5.16 -15.95 13.99
C GLU A 255 -4.39 -17.19 14.48
N GLY A 256 -3.39 -17.00 15.34
CA GLY A 256 -2.56 -18.08 15.87
C GLY A 256 -1.72 -17.67 17.07
N ASP A 257 -1.05 -18.65 17.66
CA ASP A 257 -0.14 -18.45 18.79
C ASP A 257 1.29 -18.27 18.31
N PHE A 258 2.00 -17.25 18.80
CA PHE A 258 3.41 -17.03 18.46
C PHE A 258 4.32 -17.99 19.25
N VAL A 259 5.14 -18.76 18.55
CA VAL A 259 6.07 -19.75 19.12
C VAL A 259 7.45 -19.58 18.50
N CYS A 260 8.47 -19.47 19.35
CA CYS A 260 9.88 -19.48 18.93
C CYS A 260 10.57 -20.74 19.44
N ARG A 261 11.31 -21.44 18.57
CA ARG A 261 12.23 -22.52 18.95
C ARG A 261 13.55 -22.32 18.19
N ASP A 262 14.67 -22.47 18.88
CA ASP A 262 16.01 -22.45 18.29
C ASP A 262 16.25 -21.28 17.33
N SER A 263 15.94 -20.06 17.77
CA SER A 263 16.02 -18.80 17.00
C SER A 263 15.09 -18.69 15.78
N ASP A 264 14.21 -19.65 15.56
CA ASP A 264 13.20 -19.60 14.51
C ASP A 264 11.80 -19.38 15.14
N CYS A 265 11.12 -18.30 14.74
CA CYS A 265 9.82 -17.90 15.28
C CYS A 265 8.71 -18.03 14.24
N TRP A 266 7.57 -18.62 14.61
CA TRP A 266 6.42 -18.78 13.73
C TRP A 266 5.10 -18.70 14.48
N CYS A 267 4.03 -18.54 13.71
CA CYS A 267 2.67 -18.62 14.23
C CYS A 267 2.18 -20.07 14.15
N LYS A 268 1.75 -20.62 15.27
CA LYS A 268 0.94 -21.84 15.28
C LYS A 268 -0.49 -21.44 14.94
N CYS A 269 -0.83 -21.59 13.66
CA CYS A 269 -2.14 -21.25 13.11
C CYS A 269 -3.27 -21.99 13.84
N ASP A 270 -4.39 -21.31 14.09
CA ASP A 270 -5.63 -21.96 14.51
C ASP A 270 -6.17 -22.83 13.35
N PRO A 271 -6.80 -23.98 13.61
CA PRO A 271 -7.39 -24.83 12.56
C PRO A 271 -8.37 -24.10 11.63
N LYS A 272 -9.00 -23.01 12.10
CA LYS A 272 -9.87 -22.16 11.28
C LYS A 272 -9.12 -21.34 10.23
N PHE A 273 -7.83 -21.05 10.47
CA PHE A 273 -6.99 -20.19 9.65
C PHE A 273 -5.67 -20.89 9.31
N PRO A 274 -5.68 -21.99 8.53
CA PRO A 274 -4.47 -22.78 8.24
C PRO A 274 -3.38 -21.97 7.52
N GLU A 275 -3.76 -20.89 6.84
CA GLU A 275 -2.88 -20.01 6.07
C GLU A 275 -2.33 -18.80 6.85
N CYS A 276 -2.50 -18.73 8.18
CA CYS A 276 -2.07 -17.58 8.99
C CYS A 276 -0.57 -17.20 8.85
N ASN A 277 0.31 -18.16 8.54
CA ASN A 277 1.74 -17.87 8.24
C ASN A 277 2.01 -17.41 6.80
N CYS A 278 1.02 -17.41 5.91
CA CYS A 278 1.21 -17.17 4.49
C CYS A 278 0.89 -15.75 4.07
N PRO A 279 1.91 -14.95 3.69
CA PRO A 279 1.67 -13.67 3.05
C PRO A 279 1.32 -13.90 1.58
N TYR A 280 0.07 -14.26 1.30
CA TYR A 280 -0.42 -14.60 -0.05
C TYR A 280 -0.11 -13.50 -1.08
N MET A 281 -0.32 -12.24 -0.70
CA MET A 281 -0.08 -11.10 -1.57
C MET A 281 1.38 -10.89 -1.90
N ASP A 282 2.28 -11.05 -0.93
CA ASP A 282 3.71 -10.92 -1.17
C ASP A 282 4.20 -12.05 -2.06
N ILE A 283 3.70 -13.28 -1.87
CA ILE A 283 4.01 -14.42 -2.74
C ILE A 283 3.53 -14.13 -4.16
N GLN A 284 2.29 -13.67 -4.34
CA GLN A 284 1.75 -13.32 -5.65
C GLN A 284 2.55 -12.19 -6.31
N ALA A 285 2.89 -11.13 -5.57
CA ALA A 285 3.70 -10.03 -6.09
C ALA A 285 5.10 -10.50 -6.53
N MET A 286 5.72 -11.43 -5.78
CA MET A 286 6.99 -12.04 -6.20
C MET A 286 6.82 -12.92 -7.45
N GLN A 287 5.72 -13.67 -7.58
CA GLN A 287 5.41 -14.46 -8.78
C GLN A 287 5.19 -13.56 -10.01
N GLU A 288 4.42 -12.49 -9.87
CA GLU A 288 4.23 -11.47 -10.92
C GLU A 288 5.55 -10.78 -11.27
N SER A 289 6.43 -10.53 -10.29
CA SER A 289 7.76 -10.02 -10.57
C SER A 289 8.61 -11.00 -11.38
N LEU A 290 8.47 -12.32 -11.18
CA LEU A 290 9.15 -13.31 -12.01
C LEU A 290 8.59 -13.34 -13.44
N LEU A 291 7.27 -13.27 -13.58
CA LEU A 291 6.62 -13.17 -14.90
C LEU A 291 7.12 -11.93 -15.67
N ARG A 292 7.16 -10.76 -15.03
CA ARG A 292 7.70 -9.53 -15.65
C ARG A 292 9.17 -9.66 -16.05
N ILE A 293 9.98 -10.41 -15.29
CA ILE A 293 11.38 -10.68 -15.66
C ILE A 293 11.43 -11.59 -16.89
N SER A 294 10.56 -12.60 -16.99
CA SER A 294 10.43 -13.46 -18.16
C SER A 294 10.01 -12.66 -19.41
N GLU A 295 9.01 -11.80 -19.28
CA GLU A 295 8.56 -10.91 -20.36
C GLU A 295 9.68 -9.95 -20.80
N SER A 296 10.43 -9.39 -19.84
CA SER A 296 11.57 -8.52 -20.14
C SER A 296 12.70 -9.28 -20.87
N TRP A 297 12.90 -10.56 -20.52
CA TRP A 297 13.87 -11.43 -21.19
C TRP A 297 13.46 -11.71 -22.64
N GLU A 298 12.21 -12.08 -22.87
CA GLU A 298 11.65 -12.28 -24.21
C GLU A 298 11.72 -11.01 -25.05
N PHE A 299 11.42 -9.85 -24.45
CA PHE A 299 11.52 -8.56 -25.10
C PHE A 299 12.95 -8.23 -25.53
N LEU A 300 13.95 -8.36 -24.65
CA LEU A 300 15.35 -8.12 -24.99
C LEU A 300 15.85 -9.06 -26.09
N TYR A 301 15.42 -10.32 -26.06
CA TYR A 301 15.78 -11.29 -27.08
C TYR A 301 15.13 -10.98 -28.44
N LYS A 302 13.88 -10.50 -28.44
CA LYS A 302 13.19 -10.02 -29.64
C LYS A 302 13.86 -8.76 -30.20
N GLU A 303 14.21 -7.80 -29.36
CA GLU A 303 14.92 -6.57 -29.75
C GLU A 303 16.30 -6.90 -30.36
N PHE A 304 17.00 -7.90 -29.82
CA PHE A 304 18.24 -8.38 -30.42
C PHE A 304 18.02 -8.99 -31.81
N LYS A 305 17.00 -9.83 -31.98
CA LYS A 305 16.64 -10.42 -33.29
C LYS A 305 16.20 -9.38 -34.32
N GLU A 306 15.55 -8.33 -33.88
CA GLU A 306 15.06 -7.25 -34.76
C GLU A 306 16.14 -6.20 -35.07
N SER A 307 17.27 -6.22 -34.36
CA SER A 307 18.37 -5.28 -34.56
C SER A 307 18.97 -5.34 -35.97
N ASP A 308 19.36 -4.17 -36.48
CA ASP A 308 19.96 -4.05 -37.80
C ASP A 308 21.32 -4.73 -37.87
N GLU A 309 22.04 -4.80 -36.74
CA GLU A 309 23.32 -5.53 -36.63
C GLU A 309 23.13 -7.04 -36.81
N PHE A 310 22.09 -7.63 -36.20
CA PHE A 310 21.78 -9.05 -36.36
C PHE A 310 21.30 -9.35 -37.79
N LYS A 311 20.43 -8.51 -38.35
CA LYS A 311 19.97 -8.65 -39.75
C LYS A 311 21.11 -8.47 -40.74
N ALA A 312 22.01 -7.50 -40.50
CA ALA A 312 23.19 -7.26 -41.34
C ALA A 312 24.23 -8.38 -41.24
N PHE A 313 24.32 -9.06 -40.09
CA PHE A 313 25.12 -10.28 -39.96
C PHE A 313 24.50 -11.41 -40.79
N LEU A 314 23.18 -11.63 -40.69
CA LEU A 314 22.48 -12.66 -41.46
C LEU A 314 22.58 -12.44 -42.98
N THR A 315 22.50 -11.20 -43.47
CA THR A 315 22.67 -10.90 -44.90
C THR A 315 24.10 -11.06 -45.40
N ARG A 316 25.10 -10.95 -44.51
CA ARG A 316 26.52 -11.16 -44.82
C ARG A 316 26.92 -12.64 -44.82
N LEU A 317 26.07 -13.55 -44.36
CA LEU A 317 26.35 -14.98 -44.41
C LEU A 317 26.28 -15.51 -45.85
N PRO A 318 27.26 -16.33 -46.29
CA PRO A 318 27.23 -16.97 -47.59
C PRO A 318 25.96 -17.82 -47.76
N GLN A 319 25.14 -17.53 -48.77
CA GLN A 319 23.94 -18.31 -49.10
C GLN A 319 24.23 -19.48 -50.06
N ASN A 320 25.45 -19.54 -50.59
CA ASN A 320 25.80 -20.40 -51.72
C ASN A 320 26.21 -21.82 -51.29
N PHE A 321 26.45 -22.04 -49.99
CA PHE A 321 26.85 -23.33 -49.44
C PHE A 321 26.43 -23.46 -47.97
N TYR A 322 26.28 -24.69 -47.48
CA TYR A 322 25.96 -24.97 -46.08
C TYR A 322 27.15 -24.65 -45.18
N LEU A 323 26.90 -23.87 -44.13
CA LEU A 323 27.90 -23.47 -43.14
C LEU A 323 27.85 -24.38 -41.92
N ASN A 324 29.00 -24.90 -41.51
CA ASN A 324 29.16 -25.59 -40.22
C ASN A 324 29.12 -24.57 -39.07
N THR A 325 28.71 -25.00 -37.88
CA THR A 325 28.59 -24.15 -36.68
C THR A 325 29.90 -23.41 -36.34
N SER A 326 31.06 -24.06 -36.56
CA SER A 326 32.39 -23.46 -36.37
C SER A 326 32.70 -22.34 -37.37
N ALA A 327 32.21 -22.44 -38.62
CA ALA A 327 32.40 -21.41 -39.64
C ALA A 327 31.54 -20.17 -39.33
N ILE A 328 30.31 -20.37 -38.86
CA ILE A 328 29.43 -19.30 -38.39
C ILE A 328 30.06 -18.59 -37.18
N HIS A 329 30.61 -19.36 -36.23
CA HIS A 329 31.31 -18.80 -35.07
C HIS A 329 32.54 -17.96 -35.49
N HIS A 330 33.31 -18.41 -36.48
CA HIS A 330 34.44 -17.62 -36.98
C HIS A 330 34.00 -16.30 -37.63
N LEU A 331 32.94 -16.32 -38.45
CA LEU A 331 32.36 -15.12 -39.06
C LEU A 331 31.76 -14.17 -38.02
N TRP A 332 31.17 -14.70 -36.95
CA TRP A 332 30.73 -13.92 -35.80
C TRP A 332 31.91 -13.20 -35.15
N LEU A 333 33.00 -13.92 -34.86
CA LEU A 333 34.17 -13.33 -34.20
C LEU A 333 34.82 -12.19 -34.99
N LEU A 334 34.63 -12.15 -36.31
CA LEU A 334 35.15 -11.10 -37.19
C LEU A 334 34.26 -9.84 -37.20
N ASP A 335 32.99 -9.93 -36.81
CA ASP A 335 32.08 -8.79 -36.76
C ASP A 335 32.08 -8.12 -35.37
N GLY A 336 32.91 -7.09 -35.22
CA GLY A 336 33.01 -6.33 -33.97
C GLY A 336 31.76 -5.54 -33.59
N MET A 337 30.89 -5.16 -34.54
CA MET A 337 29.64 -4.46 -34.23
C MET A 337 28.61 -5.44 -33.68
N PHE A 338 28.52 -6.63 -34.29
CA PHE A 338 27.65 -7.71 -33.82
C PHE A 338 28.08 -8.24 -32.44
N GLN A 339 29.39 -8.40 -32.21
CA GLN A 339 29.93 -8.78 -30.90
C GLN A 339 29.54 -7.79 -29.80
N ARG A 340 29.71 -6.48 -30.02
CA ARG A 340 29.31 -5.46 -29.02
C ARG A 340 27.83 -5.50 -28.69
N ARG A 341 26.96 -5.73 -29.68
CA ARG A 341 25.51 -5.86 -29.47
C ARG A 341 25.18 -7.13 -28.68
N TYR A 342 25.88 -8.24 -28.94
CA TYR A 342 25.73 -9.47 -28.18
C TYR A 342 26.23 -9.34 -26.73
N GLU A 343 27.38 -8.69 -26.50
CA GLU A 343 27.89 -8.40 -25.15
C GLU A 343 26.90 -7.55 -24.33
N MET A 344 26.25 -6.58 -24.98
CA MET A 344 25.20 -5.77 -24.35
C MET A 344 23.99 -6.60 -23.96
N LEU A 345 23.56 -7.53 -24.82
CA LEU A 345 22.51 -8.49 -24.52
C LEU A 345 22.92 -9.41 -23.35
N GLU A 346 24.11 -9.98 -23.41
CA GLU A 346 24.64 -10.91 -22.40
C GLU A 346 24.74 -10.22 -21.01
N SER A 347 25.22 -8.98 -20.97
CA SER A 347 25.27 -8.17 -19.73
C SER A 347 23.87 -7.94 -19.15
N SER A 348 22.91 -7.59 -20.01
CA SER A 348 21.51 -7.36 -19.63
C SER A 348 20.84 -8.64 -19.12
N MET A 349 21.07 -9.77 -19.79
CA MET A 349 20.58 -11.09 -19.38
C MET A 349 21.19 -11.54 -18.05
N LYS A 350 22.50 -11.38 -17.86
CA LYS A 350 23.17 -11.64 -16.57
C LYS A 350 22.59 -10.79 -15.44
N GLY A 351 22.23 -9.53 -15.73
CA GLY A 351 21.53 -8.65 -14.79
C GLY A 351 20.14 -9.14 -14.40
N LEU A 352 19.33 -9.52 -15.40
CA LEU A 352 17.99 -10.08 -15.19
C LEU A 352 18.03 -11.40 -14.43
N PHE A 353 18.98 -12.28 -14.75
CA PHE A 353 19.15 -13.56 -14.07
C PHE A 353 19.49 -13.38 -12.58
N LYS A 354 20.44 -12.48 -12.25
CA LYS A 354 20.75 -12.14 -10.85
C LYS A 354 19.54 -11.59 -10.10
N ARG A 355 18.71 -10.78 -10.77
CA ARG A 355 17.46 -10.28 -10.21
C ARG A 355 16.45 -11.41 -9.97
N ALA A 356 16.26 -12.29 -10.94
CA ALA A 356 15.39 -13.47 -10.84
C ALA A 356 15.80 -14.36 -9.65
N GLN A 357 17.10 -14.65 -9.52
CA GLN A 357 17.63 -15.43 -8.39
C GLN A 357 17.25 -14.81 -7.04
N ARG A 358 17.43 -13.50 -6.86
CA ARG A 358 17.05 -12.81 -5.60
C ARG A 358 15.55 -12.93 -5.32
N VAL A 359 14.71 -12.78 -6.34
CA VAL A 359 13.25 -12.91 -6.21
C VAL A 359 12.89 -14.35 -5.82
N VAL A 360 13.50 -15.36 -6.43
CA VAL A 360 13.31 -16.78 -6.08
C VAL A 360 13.71 -17.05 -4.62
N TYR A 361 14.88 -16.58 -4.17
CA TYR A 361 15.29 -16.74 -2.77
C TYR A 361 14.30 -16.09 -1.79
N LYS A 362 13.82 -14.89 -2.11
CA LYS A 362 12.83 -14.19 -1.28
C LYS A 362 11.49 -14.95 -1.25
N LEU A 363 11.04 -15.45 -2.39
CA LEU A 363 9.82 -16.23 -2.52
C LEU A 363 9.93 -17.58 -1.79
N PHE A 364 11.09 -18.24 -1.81
CA PHE A 364 11.35 -19.42 -0.98
C PHE A 364 11.31 -19.09 0.52
N SER A 365 11.91 -17.96 0.93
CA SER A 365 11.86 -17.51 2.33
C SER A 365 10.42 -17.23 2.80
N LEU A 366 9.60 -16.60 1.96
CA LEU A 366 8.19 -16.29 2.27
C LEU A 366 7.31 -17.54 2.27
N SER A 367 7.60 -18.52 1.41
CA SER A 367 6.82 -19.76 1.29
C SER A 367 7.30 -20.89 2.19
N LYS A 368 8.40 -20.71 2.96
CA LYS A 368 8.98 -21.75 3.84
C LYS A 368 7.96 -22.42 4.78
N ARG A 369 6.91 -21.69 5.18
CA ARG A 369 5.86 -22.13 6.11
C ARG A 369 4.47 -22.18 5.48
N CYS A 370 4.40 -22.05 4.16
CA CYS A 370 3.17 -22.14 3.42
C CYS A 370 2.88 -23.56 2.98
N GLN A 371 1.61 -23.96 3.08
CA GLN A 371 1.16 -25.23 2.48
C GLN A 371 1.17 -25.17 0.95
N LYS A 372 1.01 -23.98 0.37
CA LYS A 372 1.01 -23.78 -1.08
C LYS A 372 2.44 -23.73 -1.62
N GLN A 373 2.77 -24.63 -2.54
CA GLN A 373 4.02 -24.56 -3.30
C GLN A 373 3.99 -23.36 -4.24
N PRO A 374 5.03 -22.51 -4.26
CA PRO A 374 5.06 -21.39 -5.16
C PRO A 374 5.40 -21.86 -6.58
N LEU A 375 4.70 -21.32 -7.58
CA LEU A 375 5.02 -21.54 -8.99
C LEU A 375 6.27 -20.73 -9.35
N ILE A 376 7.33 -21.42 -9.80
CA ILE A 376 8.58 -20.81 -10.25
C ILE A 376 8.78 -21.21 -11.71
N ASN A 377 8.45 -20.29 -12.62
CA ASN A 377 8.78 -20.43 -14.03
C ASN A 377 9.98 -19.53 -14.31
N LEU A 378 11.15 -20.13 -14.46
CA LEU A 378 12.35 -19.45 -14.93
C LEU A 378 12.44 -19.59 -16.45
N PRO A 379 12.89 -18.56 -17.18
CA PRO A 379 13.23 -18.70 -18.59
C PRO A 379 14.33 -19.76 -18.72
N ARG A 380 14.14 -20.72 -19.63
CA ARG A 380 15.19 -21.70 -19.99
C ARG A 380 16.29 -20.97 -20.75
N GLU A 381 17.54 -21.24 -20.40
CA GLU A 381 18.74 -20.73 -21.10
C GLU A 381 18.74 -21.07 -22.59
#